data_AF-A0A967SMZ7-F1
#
_entry.id   AF-A0A967SMZ7-F1
#
_cell.length_a   1.000
_cell.length_b   1.000
_cell.length_c   1.000
_cell.angle_alpha   90.00
_cell.angle_beta   90.00
_cell.angle_gamma   90.00
#
_symmetry.space_group_name_H-M   'P 1'
#
loop_
_entity.id
_entity.type
_entity.pdbx_description
1 polymer ?
#
loop_
_entity_poly.entity_id
_entity_poly.type
_entity_poly.pdbx_seq_one_letter_code
_entity_poly.pdbx_strand_id
1 'polypeptide(L)' 'VLLPLSFVAGAAFLTLADVAARMALRPSEVPIGVVTALVGVPLFLVLLRRSLSG' A
#
# COMPACT_ATOMS: atom_id res chain seq x y z
N VAL A 1 -20.96 0.14 -5.91
CA VAL A 1 -20.20 1.18 -5.16
C VAL A 1 -18.72 0.84 -5.00
N LEU A 2 -18.34 -0.44 -5.06
CA LEU A 2 -16.93 -0.87 -4.96
C LEU A 2 -16.00 -0.13 -5.92
N LEU A 3 -16.30 -0.11 -7.22
CA LEU A 3 -15.47 0.52 -8.26
C LEU A 3 -15.13 2.00 -8.01
N PRO A 4 -16.09 2.91 -7.79
CA PRO A 4 -15.77 4.31 -7.54
C PRO A 4 -15.04 4.50 -6.20
N LEU A 5 -15.39 3.74 -5.17
CA LEU A 5 -14.72 3.85 -3.87
C LEU A 5 -13.29 3.31 -3.92
N SER A 6 -13.05 2.20 -4.61
CA SER A 6 -11.71 1.63 -4.79
C SER A 6 -10.83 2.52 -5.64
N PHE A 7 -11.40 3.21 -6.63
CA PHE A 7 -10.70 4.23 -7.41
C PHE A 7 -10.19 5.37 -6.51
N VAL A 8 -11.08 5.97 -5.73
CA VAL A 8 -10.74 7.11 -4.85
C VAL A 8 -9.76 6.68 -3.74
N ALA A 9 -10.05 5.56 -3.06
CA ALA A 9 -9.20 5.06 -1.99
C ALA A 9 -7.81 4.65 -2.51
N GLY A 10 -7.75 3.97 -3.66
CA GLY A 10 -6.48 3.57 -4.29
C GLY A 10 -5.64 4.77 -4.71
N ALA A 11 -6.27 5.79 -5.33
CA ALA A 11 -5.58 7.01 -5.72
C ALA A 11 -5.04 7.79 -4.51
N ALA A 12 -5.84 7.94 -3.45
CA ALA A 12 -5.41 8.59 -2.22
C ALA A 12 -4.26 7.84 -1.52
N PHE A 13 -4.34 6.51 -1.46
CA PHE A 13 -3.27 5.70 -0.89
C PHE A 13 -1.96 5.81 -1.68
N LEU A 14 -2.02 5.69 -3.01
CA LEU A 14 -0.83 5.69 -3.85
C LEU A 14 -0.12 7.05 -3.86
N THR A 15 -0.89 8.14 -3.86
CA THR A 15 -0.33 9.50 -3.79
C THR A 15 0.38 9.75 -2.46
N LEU A 16 -0.21 9.32 -1.33
CA LEU A 16 0.46 9.40 -0.02
C LEU A 16 1.72 8.54 0.03
N ALA A 17 1.69 7.33 -0.55
CA ALA A 17 2.86 6.45 -0.61
C ALA A 17 4.01 7.03 -1.45
N ASP A 18 3.71 7.68 -2.59
CA ASP A 18 4.72 8.34 -3.43
C ASP A 18 5.38 9.51 -2.69
N VAL A 19 4.56 10.34 -2.03
CA VAL A 19 5.05 11.46 -1.21
C VAL A 19 5.94 10.96 -0.07
N ALA A 20 5.53 9.91 0.64
CA ALA A 20 6.33 9.29 1.69
C ALA A 20 7.65 8.72 1.15
N ALA A 21 7.63 8.02 0.00
CA ALA A 21 8.83 7.47 -0.64
C ALA A 21 9.87 8.54 -0.97
N ARG A 22 9.42 9.71 -1.47
CA ARG A 22 10.28 10.85 -1.81
C ARG A 22 10.85 11.61 -0.60
N MET A 23 10.22 11.47 0.56
CA MET A 23 10.64 12.13 1.81
C MET A 23 11.48 11.23 2.71
N ALA A 24 11.31 9.92 2.63
CA ALA A 24 11.91 8.96 3.56
C ALA A 24 13.44 8.97 3.56
N LEU A 25 14.08 9.04 2.39
CA LEU A 25 15.52 9.20 2.27
C LEU A 25 15.84 10.24 1.19
N ARG A 26 16.73 11.17 1.54
CA ARG A 26 17.45 12.01 0.57
C ARG A 26 18.95 11.90 0.86
N PRO A 27 19.82 11.72 -0.15
CA PRO A 27 19.57 11.78 -1.60
C PRO A 27 19.18 10.45 -2.26
N SER A 28 19.09 9.35 -1.50
CA SER A 28 18.76 8.03 -2.03
C SER A 28 17.25 7.85 -2.17
N GLU A 29 16.79 7.47 -3.35
CA GLU A 29 15.36 7.25 -3.62
C GLU A 29 14.91 5.91 -3.05
N VAL A 30 13.88 5.93 -2.20
CA VAL A 30 13.21 4.70 -1.75
C VAL A 30 12.24 4.25 -2.85
N PRO A 31 12.32 3.00 -3.32
CA PRO A 31 11.34 2.49 -4.28
C PRO A 31 9.93 2.50 -3.66
N ILE A 32 8.96 3.09 -4.36
CA ILE A 32 7.57 3.18 -3.86
C ILE A 32 6.98 1.79 -3.51
N GLY A 33 7.43 0.74 -4.20
CA GLY A 33 7.05 -0.65 -3.91
C GLY A 33 7.42 -1.08 -2.48
N VAL A 34 8.53 -0.58 -1.92
CA VAL A 34 8.91 -0.86 -0.53
C VAL A 34 7.90 -0.22 0.43
N VAL A 35 7.50 1.03 0.15
CA VAL A 35 6.54 1.78 0.99
C VAL A 35 5.15 1.13 0.94
N THR A 36 4.66 0.77 -0.25
CA THR A 36 3.35 0.14 -0.40
C THR A 36 3.34 -1.29 0.16
N ALA A 37 4.46 -2.02 0.10
CA ALA A 37 4.60 -3.35 0.70
C ALA A 37 4.40 -3.36 2.22
N LEU A 38 4.73 -2.25 2.93
CA LEU A 38 4.48 -2.13 4.36
C LEU A 38 3.00 -2.26 4.73
N VAL A 39 2.09 -1.96 3.79
CA VAL A 39 0.64 -2.12 3.97
C VAL A 39 0.15 -3.40 3.29
N GLY A 40 0.64 -3.67 2.07
CA GLY A 40 0.23 -4.84 1.30
C GLY A 40 0.57 -6.17 1.96
N VAL A 41 1.77 -6.32 2.53
CA VAL A 41 2.22 -7.57 3.15
C VAL A 41 1.39 -7.91 4.40
N PRO A 42 1.20 -7.02 5.40
CA PRO A 42 0.35 -7.32 6.54
C PRO A 42 -1.10 -7.64 6.15
N LEU A 43 -1.68 -6.87 5.22
CA LEU A 43 -3.04 -7.14 4.75
C LEU A 43 -3.14 -8.50 4.07
N PHE A 44 -2.20 -8.82 3.18
CA PHE A 44 -2.16 -10.11 2.50
C PHE A 44 -2.04 -11.27 3.50
N LEU A 45 -1.17 -11.15 4.51
CA LEU A 45 -1.01 -12.18 5.55
C LEU A 45 -2.29 -12.36 6.38
N VAL A 46 -2.99 -11.28 6.73
CA VAL A 46 -4.29 -11.36 7.43
C VAL A 46 -5.32 -12.08 6.56
N LEU A 47 -5.41 -11.73 5.28
CA LEU A 47 -6.34 -12.38 4.34
C LEU A 47 -5.99 -13.85 4.13
N LEU A 48 -4.71 -14.19 4.00
CA LEU A 48 -4.23 -15.55 3.88
C LEU A 48 -4.60 -16.38 5.11
N ARG A 49 -4.36 -15.87 6.33
CA ARG A 49 -4.75 -16.57 7.57
C ARG A 49 -6.26 -16.82 7.65
N ARG A 50 -7.08 -15.85 7.22
CA ARG A 50 -8.54 -16.01 7.16
C ARG A 50 -8.95 -17.07 6.16
N SER A 51 -8.30 -17.13 4.99
CA SER A 51 -8.56 -18.15 3.98
C SER A 51 -8.17 -19.55 4.43
N LEU A 52 -7.12 -19.69 5.24
CA LEU A 52 -6.66 -20.98 5.77
C LEU A 52 -7.47 -21.48 6.98
N SER A 53 -8.28 -20.62 7.60
CA SER A 53 -9.08 -20.97 8.79
C SER A 53 -10.53 -21.33 8.45
N GLY A 54 -10.87 -21.44 7.16
CA GLY A 54 -12.20 -21.77 6.64
C GLY A 54 -12.26 -23.14 5.99
#